data_AF-A0A523SHB9-F1
#
_entry.id   AF-A0A523SHB9-F1
#
_cell.length_a   1.000
_cell.length_b   1.000
_cell.length_c   1.000
_cell.angle_alpha   90.00
_cell.angle_beta   90.00
_cell.angle_gamma   90.00
#
_symmetry.space_group_name_H-M   'P 1'
#
loop_
_entity.id
_entity.type
_entity.pdbx_description
1 polymer ?
#
loop_
_entity_poly.entity_id
_entity_poly.type
_entity_poly.pdbx_seq_one_letter_code
_entity_poly.pdbx_strand_id
1 'polypeptide(L)'
;MKHIITFSLLILLIMTVSSCERKGTVSDIARIQQADRAIKLIRNALEEYYIKYNSYPPNNVDLEQILIPYMQKFRTPSGDSISQWEKEIKAAFSKGPFYSTGDPELNYFVKAMATDINKTTVSARPSLIRKKKEEEENNKKKKGK
;
A
#
# COMPACT_ATOMS: atom_id res chain seq x y z
N MET A 1 32.44 -43.42 18.39
CA MET A 1 32.24 -43.08 16.96
C MET A 1 30.80 -43.29 16.48
N LYS A 2 30.14 -44.43 16.75
CA LYS A 2 28.73 -44.67 16.35
C LYS A 2 27.75 -43.61 16.85
N HIS A 3 27.88 -43.16 18.11
CA HIS A 3 27.02 -42.12 18.70
C HIS A 3 27.17 -40.73 18.05
N ILE A 4 28.36 -40.40 17.53
CA ILE A 4 28.63 -39.13 16.85
C ILE A 4 27.96 -39.13 15.46
N ILE A 5 28.02 -40.28 14.77
CA ILE A 5 27.38 -40.46 13.47
C ILE A 5 25.85 -40.38 13.62
N THR A 6 25.27 -41.04 14.63
CA THR A 6 23.82 -40.96 14.88
C THR A 6 23.36 -39.56 15.27
N PHE A 7 24.17 -38.81 16.02
CA PHE A 7 23.84 -37.44 16.41
C PHE A 7 23.91 -36.47 15.22
N SER A 8 24.91 -36.63 14.35
CA SER A 8 25.02 -35.88 13.10
C SER A 8 23.84 -36.14 12.16
N LEU A 9 23.41 -37.41 12.04
CA LEU A 9 22.27 -37.78 11.19
C LEU A 9 20.94 -37.21 11.72
N LEU A 10 20.78 -37.13 13.05
CA LEU A 10 19.62 -36.55 13.70
C LEU A 10 19.54 -35.03 13.48
N ILE A 11 20.67 -34.32 13.57
CA ILE A 11 20.73 -32.87 13.31
C ILE A 11 20.40 -32.58 11.84
N LEU A 12 20.89 -33.40 10.92
CA LEU A 12 20.61 -33.24 9.49
C LEU A 12 19.12 -33.44 9.17
N LEU A 13 18.45 -34.35 9.87
CA LEU A 13 17.00 -34.59 9.76
C LEU A 13 16.17 -33.40 10.30
N ILE A 14 16.61 -32.76 11.39
CA ILE A 14 15.91 -31.61 11.98
C ILE A 14 16.01 -30.36 11.08
N MET A 15 17.10 -30.22 10.32
CA MET A 15 17.30 -29.08 9.41
C MET A 15 16.37 -29.13 8.18
N THR A 16 15.93 -30.31 7.72
CA THR A 16 15.10 -30.42 6.49
C THR A 16 13.64 -30.02 6.70
N VAL A 17 13.13 -30.02 7.93
CA VAL A 17 11.73 -29.68 8.23
C VAL A 17 11.49 -28.18 8.50
N SER A 18 12.55 -27.39 8.61
CA SER A 18 12.47 -25.98 9.06
C SER A 18 12.27 -24.96 7.93
N SER A 19 12.30 -25.36 6.66
CA SER A 19 12.24 -24.44 5.50
C SER A 19 10.98 -24.59 4.64
N CYS A 20 9.86 -25.04 5.21
CA CYS A 20 8.58 -25.02 4.49
C CYS A 20 7.94 -23.63 4.61
N GLU A 21 8.24 -22.72 3.67
CA GLU A 21 7.43 -21.52 3.49
C GLU A 21 6.00 -21.93 3.15
N ARG A 22 5.01 -21.48 3.94
CA ARG A 22 3.60 -21.79 3.70
C ARG A 22 3.15 -21.15 2.39
N LYS A 23 2.98 -21.97 1.35
CA LYS A 23 2.32 -21.54 0.11
C LYS A 23 0.88 -21.15 0.46
N GLY A 24 0.50 -19.91 0.14
CA GLY A 24 -0.84 -19.39 0.36
C GLY A 24 -1.91 -20.15 -0.44
N THR A 25 -3.14 -20.13 0.06
CA THR A 25 -4.32 -20.72 -0.57
C THR A 25 -4.96 -19.77 -1.59
N VAL A 26 -5.98 -20.22 -2.33
CA VAL A 26 -6.80 -19.35 -3.19
C VAL A 26 -7.41 -18.18 -2.41
N SER A 27 -7.74 -18.38 -1.14
CA SER A 27 -8.23 -17.32 -0.25
C SER A 27 -7.17 -16.22 -0.03
N ASP A 28 -5.90 -16.59 0.07
CA ASP A 28 -4.81 -15.63 0.24
C ASP A 28 -4.60 -14.79 -1.02
N ILE A 29 -4.70 -15.40 -2.21
CA ILE A 29 -4.68 -14.66 -3.48
C ILE A 29 -5.83 -13.64 -3.53
N ALA A 30 -7.03 -14.03 -3.09
CA ALA A 30 -8.18 -13.12 -3.06
C ALA A 30 -7.98 -11.94 -2.08
N ARG A 31 -7.36 -12.19 -0.91
CA ARG A 31 -7.01 -11.15 0.07
C ARG A 31 -5.97 -10.17 -0.47
N ILE A 32 -4.95 -10.67 -1.16
CA ILE A 32 -3.95 -9.83 -1.84
C ILE A 32 -4.64 -8.96 -2.89
N GLN A 33 -5.48 -9.55 -3.74
CA GLN A 33 -6.23 -8.80 -4.75
C GLN A 33 -7.17 -7.76 -4.13
N GLN A 34 -7.77 -8.06 -2.97
CA GLN A 34 -8.59 -7.11 -2.23
C GLN A 34 -7.75 -5.93 -1.73
N ALA A 35 -6.57 -6.18 -1.15
CA ALA A 35 -5.63 -5.16 -0.72
C ALA A 35 -5.15 -4.29 -1.90
N ASP A 36 -4.86 -4.89 -3.05
CA ASP A 36 -4.48 -4.17 -4.27
C ASP A 36 -5.59 -3.26 -4.80
N ARG A 37 -6.86 -3.68 -4.69
CA ARG A 37 -8.00 -2.80 -5.02
C ARG A 37 -8.10 -1.65 -4.02
N ALA A 38 -8.05 -1.96 -2.72
CA ALA A 38 -8.14 -0.97 -1.66
C ALA A 38 -7.06 0.12 -1.77
N ILE A 39 -5.80 -0.26 -2.04
CA ILE A 39 -4.72 0.71 -2.14
C ILE A 39 -4.83 1.59 -3.39
N LYS A 40 -5.45 1.08 -4.47
CA LYS A 40 -5.78 1.89 -5.65
C LYS A 40 -6.89 2.91 -5.35
N LEU A 41 -7.85 2.58 -4.49
CA LEU A 41 -8.87 3.53 -4.05
C LEU A 41 -8.24 4.68 -3.26
N ILE A 42 -7.30 4.38 -2.35
CA ILE A 42 -6.52 5.42 -1.65
C ILE A 42 -5.78 6.30 -2.64
N ARG A 43 -5.07 5.71 -3.62
CA ARG A 43 -4.37 6.47 -4.67
C ARG A 43 -5.32 7.40 -5.40
N ASN A 44 -6.48 6.91 -5.83
CA ASN A 44 -7.42 7.70 -6.60
C ASN A 44 -7.94 8.90 -5.79
N ALA A 45 -8.28 8.69 -4.51
CA ALA A 45 -8.68 9.76 -3.60
C ALA A 45 -7.54 10.78 -3.37
N LEU A 46 -6.28 10.33 -3.28
CA LEU A 46 -5.11 11.21 -3.18
C LEU A 46 -4.89 12.04 -4.46
N GLU A 47 -5.11 11.46 -5.64
CA GLU A 47 -5.04 12.22 -6.89
C GLU A 47 -6.16 13.28 -6.97
N GLU A 48 -7.36 12.95 -6.50
CA GLU A 48 -8.47 13.90 -6.46
C GLU A 48 -8.21 15.04 -5.46
N TYR A 49 -7.66 14.72 -4.29
CA TYR A 49 -7.16 15.71 -3.34
C TYR A 49 -6.13 16.64 -4.00
N TYR A 50 -5.16 16.06 -4.72
CA TYR A 50 -4.14 16.84 -5.42
C TYR A 50 -4.76 17.76 -6.48
N ILE A 51 -5.74 17.31 -7.26
CA ILE A 51 -6.41 18.15 -8.27
C ILE A 51 -7.03 19.40 -7.62
N LYS A 52 -7.55 19.28 -6.39
CA LYS A 52 -8.18 20.37 -5.67
C LYS A 52 -7.19 21.33 -5.00
N TYR A 53 -6.12 20.80 -4.40
CA TYR A 53 -5.20 21.58 -3.57
C TYR A 53 -3.83 21.82 -4.21
N ASN A 54 -3.58 21.24 -5.39
CA ASN A 54 -2.30 21.24 -6.10
C ASN A 54 -1.12 20.74 -5.25
N SER A 55 -1.40 19.90 -4.25
CA SER A 55 -0.44 19.32 -3.32
C SER A 55 -1.05 18.08 -2.67
N TYR A 56 -0.24 17.13 -2.26
CA TYR A 56 -0.65 15.99 -1.44
C TYR A 56 -0.73 16.38 0.06
N PRO A 57 -1.42 15.61 0.90
CA PRO A 57 -1.46 15.88 2.33
C PRO A 57 -0.06 15.87 2.96
N PRO A 58 0.24 16.73 3.95
CA PRO A 58 1.53 16.66 4.65
C PRO A 58 1.66 15.37 5.47
N ASN A 59 2.87 15.09 5.96
CA ASN A 59 3.10 13.96 6.86
C ASN A 59 2.32 14.12 8.19
N ASN A 60 2.06 12.99 8.87
CA ASN A 60 1.40 12.91 10.19
C ASN A 60 -0.06 13.38 10.24
N VAL A 61 -0.74 13.44 9.09
CA VAL A 61 -2.18 13.69 9.03
C VAL A 61 -2.98 12.41 9.19
N ASP A 62 -4.23 12.56 9.66
CA ASP A 62 -5.20 11.48 9.59
C ASP A 62 -5.68 11.31 8.13
N LEU A 63 -5.09 10.32 7.45
CA LEU A 63 -5.37 10.03 6.06
C LEU A 63 -6.84 9.64 5.84
N GLU A 64 -7.46 8.97 6.81
CA GLU A 64 -8.86 8.53 6.70
C GLU A 64 -9.79 9.75 6.62
N GLN A 65 -9.66 10.67 7.57
CA GLN A 65 -10.50 11.87 7.63
C GLN A 65 -10.35 12.74 6.38
N ILE A 66 -9.13 12.84 5.85
CA ILE A 66 -8.83 13.64 4.66
C ILE A 66 -9.42 13.00 3.39
N LEU A 67 -9.40 11.68 3.29
CA LEU A 67 -9.78 11.00 2.06
C LEU A 67 -11.26 10.60 1.99
N ILE A 68 -11.96 10.45 3.12
CA ILE A 68 -13.41 10.15 3.15
C ILE A 68 -14.25 11.06 2.24
N PRO A 69 -14.02 12.39 2.17
CA PRO A 69 -14.75 13.28 1.27
C PRO A 69 -14.60 12.94 -0.23
N TYR A 70 -13.53 12.28 -0.63
CA TYR A 70 -13.20 11.90 -2.01
C TYR A 70 -13.58 10.45 -2.34
N MET A 71 -14.28 9.78 -1.43
CA MET A 71 -14.65 8.38 -1.56
C MET A 71 -16.15 8.21 -1.74
N GLN A 72 -16.51 7.14 -2.44
CA GLN A 72 -17.91 6.80 -2.63
C GLN A 72 -18.58 6.49 -1.29
N LYS A 73 -19.84 6.86 -1.15
CA LYS A 73 -20.68 6.52 0.00
C LYS A 73 -21.74 5.53 -0.44
N PHE A 74 -21.92 4.48 0.33
CA PHE A 74 -22.92 3.46 0.10
C PHE A 74 -24.06 3.63 1.10
N ARG A 75 -25.29 3.32 0.66
CA ARG A 75 -26.44 3.20 1.55
C ARG A 75 -26.55 1.75 2.01
N THR A 76 -26.69 1.58 3.31
CA THR A 76 -26.95 0.28 3.94
C THR A 76 -28.45 -0.04 3.91
N PRO A 77 -28.85 -1.30 4.11
CA PRO A 77 -30.27 -1.67 4.22
C PRO A 77 -31.00 -0.97 5.38
N SER A 78 -30.29 -0.55 6.44
CA SER A 78 -30.85 0.24 7.55
C SER A 78 -31.07 1.72 7.21
N GLY A 79 -30.61 2.17 6.04
CA GLY A 79 -30.69 3.58 5.61
C GLY A 79 -29.45 4.40 5.96
N ASP A 80 -28.51 3.85 6.74
CA ASP A 80 -27.27 4.54 7.10
C ASP A 80 -26.30 4.65 5.93
N SER A 81 -25.48 5.70 5.90
CA SER A 81 -24.44 5.91 4.90
C SER A 81 -23.07 5.45 5.41
N ILE A 82 -22.44 4.51 4.70
CA ILE A 82 -21.09 4.02 5.00
C ILE A 82 -20.12 4.44 3.89
N SER A 83 -18.93 4.92 4.26
CA SER A 83 -17.90 5.29 3.30
C SER A 83 -17.24 4.06 2.67
N GLN A 84 -16.68 4.23 1.47
CA GLN A 84 -15.85 3.21 0.84
C GLN A 84 -14.60 2.88 1.68
N TRP A 85 -14.14 3.83 2.49
CA TRP A 85 -13.08 3.60 3.46
C TRP A 85 -13.42 2.48 4.43
N GLU A 86 -14.55 2.61 5.13
CA GLU A 86 -15.00 1.62 6.11
C GLU A 86 -15.32 0.27 5.46
N LYS A 87 -15.98 0.31 4.29
CA LYS A 87 -16.43 -0.91 3.60
C LYS A 87 -15.30 -1.72 2.96
N GLU A 88 -14.37 -1.06 2.27
CA GLU A 88 -13.40 -1.74 1.39
C GLU A 88 -11.96 -1.59 1.86
N ILE A 89 -11.58 -0.44 2.39
CA ILE A 89 -10.17 -0.14 2.69
C ILE A 89 -9.78 -0.72 4.04
N LYS A 90 -10.55 -0.43 5.08
CA LYS A 90 -10.28 -0.88 6.45
C LYS A 90 -10.25 -2.40 6.58
N ALA A 91 -11.16 -3.08 5.87
CA ALA A 91 -11.25 -4.54 5.87
C ALA A 91 -10.15 -5.23 5.04
N ALA A 92 -9.49 -4.52 4.12
CA ALA A 92 -8.51 -5.12 3.21
C ALA A 92 -7.11 -5.27 3.81
N PHE A 93 -6.81 -4.52 4.88
CA PHE A 93 -5.47 -4.45 5.45
C PHE A 93 -5.42 -5.05 6.85
N SER A 94 -4.37 -5.83 7.10
CA SER A 94 -4.02 -6.27 8.46
C SER A 94 -3.22 -5.19 9.22
N LYS A 95 -2.52 -4.32 8.49
CA LYS A 95 -1.73 -3.22 9.05
C LYS A 95 -1.62 -2.08 8.04
N GLY A 96 -1.65 -0.84 8.53
CA GLY A 96 -1.69 0.38 7.71
C GLY A 96 -3.13 0.80 7.37
N PRO A 97 -3.35 1.68 6.38
CA PRO A 97 -2.34 2.23 5.48
C PRO A 97 -1.41 3.25 6.15
N PHE A 98 -0.12 3.16 5.86
CA PHE A 98 0.89 4.14 6.28
C PHE A 98 1.18 5.10 5.12
N TYR A 99 1.08 6.39 5.39
CA TYR A 99 1.31 7.45 4.43
C TYR A 99 2.59 8.20 4.76
N SER A 100 3.35 8.56 3.72
CA SER A 100 4.47 9.48 3.81
C SER A 100 4.66 10.24 2.50
N THR A 101 5.12 11.47 2.57
CA THR A 101 5.56 12.26 1.42
C THR A 101 6.92 12.88 1.70
N GLY A 102 7.81 12.88 0.69
CA GLY A 102 9.07 13.61 0.74
C GLY A 102 8.94 15.04 0.23
N ASP A 103 8.07 15.24 -0.76
CA ASP A 103 7.69 16.55 -1.29
C ASP A 103 6.20 16.48 -1.68
N PRO A 104 5.30 17.16 -0.93
CA PRO A 104 3.87 17.12 -1.18
C PRO A 104 3.45 17.59 -2.58
N GLU A 105 4.23 18.42 -3.26
CA GLU A 105 3.91 18.87 -4.62
C GLU A 105 4.27 17.82 -5.67
N LEU A 106 5.18 16.89 -5.34
CA LEU A 106 5.76 15.96 -6.30
C LEU A 106 5.34 14.51 -6.07
N ASN A 107 5.34 14.05 -4.82
CA ASN A 107 5.25 12.63 -4.51
C ASN A 107 4.51 12.29 -3.20
N TYR A 108 4.13 11.02 -3.11
CA TYR A 108 3.75 10.35 -1.86
C TYR A 108 4.05 8.86 -1.97
N PHE A 109 4.01 8.18 -0.83
CA PHE A 109 4.06 6.74 -0.70
C PHE A 109 3.00 6.28 0.29
N VAL A 110 2.18 5.32 -0.13
CA VAL A 110 1.27 4.58 0.75
C VAL A 110 1.72 3.13 0.79
N LYS A 111 1.80 2.55 1.98
CA LYS A 111 2.10 1.12 2.18
C LYS A 111 1.10 0.51 3.15
N ALA A 112 0.65 -0.70 2.85
CA ALA A 112 -0.21 -1.47 3.72
C ALA A 112 0.14 -2.95 3.62
N MET A 113 -0.27 -3.73 4.62
CA MET A 113 -0.13 -5.19 4.61
C MET A 113 -1.50 -5.82 4.37
N ALA A 114 -1.59 -6.73 3.41
CA ALA A 114 -2.81 -7.49 3.16
C ALA A 114 -3.14 -8.42 4.34
N THR A 115 -4.37 -8.93 4.36
CA THR A 115 -4.86 -9.83 5.41
C THR A 115 -4.47 -11.29 5.21
N ASP A 116 -3.76 -11.61 4.12
CA ASP A 116 -3.26 -12.95 3.81
C ASP A 116 -2.29 -13.49 4.87
N ILE A 117 -2.01 -14.79 4.79
CA ILE A 117 -1.14 -15.48 5.74
C ILE A 117 0.28 -14.92 5.78
N ASN A 118 0.80 -14.44 4.64
CA ASN A 118 2.16 -13.92 4.52
C ASN A 118 2.25 -12.40 4.71
N LYS A 119 1.12 -11.72 4.99
CA LYS A 119 1.05 -10.27 5.20
C LYS A 119 1.70 -9.50 4.05
N THR A 120 1.35 -9.91 2.83
CA THR A 120 1.91 -9.37 1.60
C THR A 120 1.80 -7.85 1.60
N THR A 121 2.93 -7.17 1.38
CA THR A 121 2.95 -5.71 1.36
C THR A 121 2.46 -5.21 0.01
N VAL A 122 1.47 -4.33 0.05
CA VAL A 122 0.98 -3.58 -1.11
C VAL A 122 1.40 -2.12 -0.97
N SER A 123 1.64 -1.45 -2.09
CA SER A 123 2.02 -0.03 -2.09
C SER A 123 1.39 0.75 -3.23
N ALA A 124 1.21 2.05 -3.00
CA ALA A 124 0.83 3.01 -4.03
C ALA A 124 1.75 4.24 -3.99
N ARG A 125 1.90 4.82 -5.17
CA ARG A 125 2.63 6.05 -5.48
C ARG A 125 1.83 6.85 -6.52
N PRO A 126 2.15 8.14 -6.75
CA PRO A 126 1.51 8.92 -7.81
C PRO A 126 1.47 8.16 -9.13
N SER A 127 0.37 8.28 -9.86
CA SER A 127 0.24 7.73 -11.21
C SER A 127 1.11 8.46 -12.23
N LEU A 128 1.34 9.76 -12.00
CA LEU A 128 2.12 10.64 -12.85
C LEU A 128 3.40 11.08 -12.13
N ILE A 129 4.53 10.98 -12.83
CA ILE A 129 5.79 11.55 -12.36
C ILE A 129 5.71 13.05 -12.57
N ARG A 130 5.51 13.82 -11.50
CA ARG A 130 5.54 15.28 -11.53
C ARG A 130 7.01 15.73 -11.51
N LYS A 131 7.42 16.49 -12.53
CA LYS A 131 8.75 17.12 -12.57
C LYS A 131 8.68 18.49 -11.89
N LYS A 132 9.70 18.81 -11.10
CA LYS A 132 9.89 20.16 -10.58
C LYS A 132 10.11 21.09 -11.78
N LYS A 133 9.32 22.18 -11.88
CA LYS A 133 9.33 23.14 -13.02
C LYS A 133 10.70 23.77 -13.32
N GLU A 134 11.69 23.60 -12.44
CA GLU A 134 13.07 24.12 -12.59
C GLU A 134 13.82 23.57 -13.84
N GLU A 135 13.46 22.40 -14.37
CA GLU A 135 14.08 21.86 -15.60
C GLU A 135 13.54 22.48 -16.89
N GLU A 136 12.27 22.89 -16.93
CA GLU A 136 11.67 23.48 -18.15
C GLU A 136 12.11 24.93 -18.36
N GLU A 137 12.29 25.71 -17.29
CA GLU A 137 12.86 27.06 -17.39
C GLU A 137 14.34 27.04 -17.79
N ASN A 138 15.12 26.10 -17.26
CA ASN A 138 16.55 25.97 -17.63
C ASN A 138 16.74 25.46 -19.06
N ASN A 139 15.87 24.58 -19.56
CA ASN A 139 15.91 24.16 -20.97
C ASN A 139 15.40 25.23 -21.95
N LYS A 140 14.43 26.06 -21.56
CA LYS A 140 14.02 27.23 -22.37
C LYS A 140 15.13 28.30 -22.42
N LYS A 141 15.85 28.55 -21.33
CA LYS A 141 17.00 29.48 -21.31
C LYS A 141 18.22 28.97 -22.11
N LYS A 142 18.40 27.65 -22.23
CA LYS A 142 19.48 27.05 -23.04
C LYS A 142 19.18 26.92 -24.54
N LYS A 143 17.91 26.94 -24.95
CA LYS A 143 17.49 26.90 -26.37
C LYS A 143 17.26 28.28 -27.00
N GLY A 144 17.33 29.35 -26.21
CA GLY A 144 17.19 30.75 -26.66
C GLY A 144 18.50 31.55 -26.68
N LYS A 145 19.66 30.87 -26.69
CA LYS A 145 20.99 31.48 -26.84
C LYS A 145 21.70 30.88 -28.04
#